data_AF-A0A348VD11-F1
#
_entry.id   AF-A0A348VD11-F1
#
_cell.length_a   1.000
_cell.length_b   1.000
_cell.length_c   1.000
_cell.angle_alpha   90.00
_cell.angle_beta   90.00
_cell.angle_gamma   90.00
#
_symmetry.space_group_name_H-M   'P 1'
#
loop_
_entity.id
_entity.type
_entity.pdbx_description
1 polymer ?
#
loop_
_entity_poly.entity_id
_entity_poly.type
_entity_poly.pdbx_seq_one_letter_code
_entity_poly.pdbx_strand_id
1 'polypeptide(L)' 'MRHVPHTKEEIKAMLEAVGLRNVDELFSDIPTEALLKRHLQVEGGWDEEQLRSYFRRAASSIPDA' A
#
# COMPACT_ATOMS: atom_id res chain seq x y z
N MET A 1 -6.04 -9.53 -8.64
CA MET A 1 -6.66 -9.66 -7.30
C MET A 1 -6.67 -8.30 -6.61
N ARG A 2 -7.82 -7.76 -6.22
CA ARG A 2 -7.90 -6.43 -5.60
C ARG A 2 -7.51 -6.52 -4.12
N HIS A 3 -6.29 -6.10 -3.79
CA HIS A 3 -5.78 -6.11 -2.42
C HIS A 3 -6.24 -4.86 -1.65
N VAL A 4 -7.55 -4.73 -1.41
CA VAL A 4 -8.09 -3.78 -0.44
C VAL A 4 -9.11 -4.54 0.39
N PRO A 5 -8.73 -5.06 1.57
CA PRO A 5 -9.57 -5.98 2.32
C PRO A 5 -10.80 -5.31 2.92
N HIS A 6 -10.78 -3.98 3.06
CA HIS A 6 -11.83 -3.21 3.72
C HIS A 6 -12.39 -2.11 2.83
N THR A 7 -13.70 -1.99 2.85
CA THR A 7 -14.49 -0.87 2.34
C THR A 7 -14.30 0.37 3.22
N LYS A 8 -14.73 1.54 2.73
CA LYS A 8 -14.64 2.79 3.51
C LYS A 8 -15.51 2.73 4.76
N GLU A 9 -16.64 2.06 4.64
CA GLU A 9 -17.63 1.84 5.70
C GLU A 9 -17.05 0.96 6.81
N GLU A 10 -16.36 -0.12 6.45
CA GLU A 10 -15.67 -0.99 7.42
C GLU A 10 -14.53 -0.27 8.13
N ILE A 11 -13.71 0.50 7.40
CA ILE A 11 -12.65 1.33 8.01
C ILE A 11 -13.26 2.32 9.02
N LYS A 12 -14.37 2.96 8.66
CA LYS A 12 -15.08 3.89 9.56
C LYS A 12 -15.58 3.18 10.82
N ALA A 13 -16.24 2.03 10.68
CA ALA A 13 -16.74 1.26 11.82
C ALA A 13 -15.60 0.81 12.76
N MET A 14 -14.46 0.41 12.20
CA MET A 14 -13.28 0.06 12.98
C MET A 14 -12.72 1.25 13.75
N LEU A 15 -12.58 2.42 13.11
CA LEU A 15 -12.10 3.65 13.75
C LEU A 15 -13.04 4.11 14.87
N GLU A 16 -14.36 4.05 14.64
CA GLU A 16 -15.38 4.34 15.66
C GLU A 16 -15.28 3.40 16.86
N ALA A 17 -15.05 2.10 16.62
CA ALA A 17 -14.92 1.10 17.69
C ALA A 17 -13.71 1.35 18.61
N VAL A 18 -12.65 1.99 18.10
CA VAL A 18 -11.47 2.38 18.88
C VAL A 18 -11.46 3.87 19.28
N GLY A 19 -12.52 4.62 18.95
CA GLY A 19 -12.67 6.03 19.32
C GLY A 19 -11.75 7.00 18.56
N LEU A 20 -11.28 6.63 17.36
CA LEU A 20 -10.36 7.43 16.54
C LEU A 20 -11.07 8.05 15.34
N ARG A 21 -10.52 9.17 14.84
CA ARG A 21 -11.12 9.97 13.74
C ARG A 21 -10.57 9.61 12.37
N ASN A 22 -9.35 9.10 12.31
CA ASN A 22 -8.65 8.77 11.07
C ASN A 22 -7.54 7.73 11.32
N VAL A 23 -6.97 7.23 10.22
CA VAL A 23 -5.92 6.21 10.26
C VAL A 23 -4.62 6.72 10.85
N ASP A 24 -4.30 8.01 10.73
CA ASP A 24 -3.04 8.57 11.25
C ASP A 24 -2.99 8.51 12.78
N GLU A 25 -4.14 8.65 13.45
CA GLU A 25 -4.23 8.57 14.92
C GLU A 25 -3.84 7.20 15.49
N LEU A 26 -3.95 6.12 14.70
CA LEU A 26 -3.50 4.77 15.08
C LEU A 26 -1.98 4.71 15.33
N PHE A 27 -1.23 5.69 14.79
CA PHE A 27 0.22 5.75 14.86
C PHE A 27 0.74 6.84 15.80
N SER A 28 -0.13 7.42 16.64
CA SER A 28 0.20 8.53 17.54
C SER A 28 1.30 8.21 18.57
N ASP A 29 1.50 6.94 18.90
CA ASP A 29 2.57 6.48 19.79
C ASP A 29 3.97 6.47 19.11
N ILE A 30 4.04 6.67 17.79
CA ILE A 30 5.31 6.74 17.05
C ILE A 30 5.86 8.17 17.14
N PRO A 31 7.09 8.37 17.67
CA PRO A 31 7.71 9.69 17.73
C PRO A 31 7.81 10.34 16.35
N THR A 32 7.52 11.63 16.25
CA THR A 32 7.45 12.35 14.96
C THR A 32 8.80 12.37 14.23
N GLU A 33 9.90 12.31 14.96
CA GLU A 33 11.27 12.19 14.45
C GLU A 33 11.56 10.84 13.78
N ALA A 34 10.84 9.78 14.18
CA ALA A 34 10.96 8.46 13.59
C ALA A 34 10.11 8.30 12.32
N LEU A 35 9.12 9.19 12.10
CA LEU A 35 8.29 9.16 10.92
C LEU A 35 9.04 9.63 9.67
N LEU A 36 8.80 8.95 8.55
CA LEU A 36 9.34 9.35 7.26
C LEU A 36 8.64 10.64 6.77
N LYS A 37 9.38 11.75 6.73
CA LYS A 37 8.87 13.09 6.36
C LYS A 37 8.78 13.35 4.86
N ARG A 38 8.84 12.29 4.06
CA ARG A 38 8.74 12.33 2.59
C ARG A 38 7.98 11.12 2.09
N HIS A 39 7.51 11.20 0.85
CA HIS A 39 7.00 10.03 0.15
C HIS A 39 8.09 8.97 -0.02
N LEU A 40 7.68 7.71 -0.13
CA LEU A 40 8.58 6.62 -0.50
C LEU A 40 9.18 6.91 -1.88
N GLN A 41 10.47 6.62 -2.03
CA GLN A 41 11.19 6.77 -3.31
C GLN A 41 11.04 5.49 -4.12
N VAL A 42 9.79 5.19 -4.50
CA VAL A 42 9.42 4.04 -5.32
C VAL A 42 8.46 4.49 -6.40
N GLU A 43 8.45 3.78 -7.53
CA GLU A 43 7.44 4.01 -8.56
C GLU A 43 6.03 3.69 -8.02
N GLY A 44 5.02 4.34 -8.61
CA GLY A 44 3.63 4.08 -8.24
C GLY A 44 3.20 2.64 -8.52
N GLY A 45 2.08 2.23 -7.92
CA GLY A 45 1.51 0.92 -8.19
C GLY A 45 1.08 0.77 -9.66
N TRP A 46 1.38 -0.39 -10.23
CA TRP A 46 0.86 -0.79 -11.54
C TRP A 46 -0.49 -1.48 -11.41
N ASP A 47 -1.31 -1.36 -12.43
CA ASP A 47 -2.46 -2.26 -12.58
C ASP A 47 -2.00 -3.69 -12.91
N GLU A 48 -2.95 -4.63 -12.84
CA GLU A 48 -2.63 -6.04 -13.02
C GLU A 48 -2.11 -6.37 -14.43
N GLU A 49 -2.57 -5.66 -15.46
CA GLU A 49 -2.15 -5.88 -16.84
C GLU A 49 -0.75 -5.36 -17.10
N GLN A 50 -0.46 -4.14 -16.61
CA GLN A 50 0.87 -3.54 -16.61
C GLN A 50 1.89 -4.44 -15.93
N LEU A 51 1.56 -4.96 -14.73
CA LEU A 51 2.41 -5.88 -13.98
C LEU A 51 2.68 -7.17 -14.76
N ARG A 52 1.65 -7.78 -15.34
CA ARG A 52 1.80 -8.99 -16.17
C ARG A 52 2.67 -8.73 -17.39
N SER A 53 2.47 -7.60 -18.06
CA SER A 53 3.25 -7.21 -19.24
C SER A 53 4.73 -7.02 -18.90
N TYR A 54 5.02 -6.33 -17.79
CA TYR A 54 6.38 -6.14 -17.30
C TYR A 54 7.08 -7.48 -17.04
N PHE A 55 6.46 -8.37 -16.27
CA PHE A 55 7.08 -9.65 -15.94
C PHE A 55 7.25 -10.57 -17.15
N ARG A 56 6.31 -10.57 -18.10
CA ARG A 56 6.49 -11.31 -19.37
C ARG A 56 7.72 -10.82 -20.13
N ARG A 57 7.87 -9.50 -20.26
CA ARG A 57 9.05 -8.91 -20.91
C ARG A 57 10.35 -9.22 -20.18
N ALA A 58 10.34 -9.11 -18.85
CA ALA A 58 11.51 -9.41 -18.02
C ALA A 58 11.94 -10.87 -18.18
N ALA A 59 10.99 -11.81 -18.15
CA ALA A 59 11.28 -13.24 -18.33
C ALA A 59 11.89 -13.56 -19.70
N SER A 60 11.41 -12.94 -20.79
CA SER A 60 11.98 -13.13 -22.14
C SER A 60 13.41 -12.63 -22.31
N SER A 61 13.92 -11.83 -21.36
CA SER A 61 15.28 -11.29 -21.40
C SER A 61 16.30 -12.14 -20.61
N ILE A 62 15.85 -13.20 -19.95
CA ILE A 62 16.71 -14.16 -19.24
C ILE A 62 17.05 -15.27 -20.25
N PRO A 63 18.33 -15.48 -20.62
CA PRO A 63 18.74 -16.61 -21.43
C PRO A 63 18.39 -17.93 -20.71
N ASP A 64 17.95 -18.95 -21.46
CA ASP A 64 17.66 -20.28 -20.92
C ASP A 64 18.84 -20.77 -20.08
N ALA A 65 18.56 -21.16 -18.82
CA ALA A 65 19.52 -21.75 -17.90
C ALA A 65 19.81 -23.22 -18.25
#